data_AF-A0A0H5AHX7-F1
#
_entry.id   AF-A0A0H5AHX7-F1
#
_cell.length_a   1.000
_cell.length_b   1.000
_cell.length_c   1.000
_cell.angle_alpha   90.00
_cell.angle_beta   90.00
_cell.angle_gamma   90.00
#
_symmetry.space_group_name_H-M   'P 1'
#
loop_
_entity.id
_entity.type
_entity.pdbx_description
1 polymer ?
#
loop_
_entity_poly.entity_id
_entity_poly.type
_entity_poly.pdbx_seq_one_letter_code
_entity_poly.pdbx_strand_id
1 'polypeptide(L)'
;MSDTLTPAADDQPFVPDGPPLTSRRGSQSPPDDEWLNLELEYVDDDGKVRKGHAYFVGTDPTWSFYDYISATASNGPKAKFKKVSNDGNFLVLETQDGNYLSCRAAPRWWVYRSSAYPLGWEIVDGKLYTNYHDGAVGSVHQRIGVPDAYYLRVNGGDTLTNCKWVKADN
;
A
#
# COMPACT_ATOMS: atom_id res chain seq x y z
N MET A 1 23.53 -2.86 -13.70
CA MET A 1 22.26 -2.29 -13.23
C MET A 1 22.05 -2.85 -11.85
N SER A 2 21.86 -2.02 -10.82
CA SER A 2 21.71 -2.57 -9.46
C SER A 2 20.33 -3.22 -9.36
N ASP A 3 20.32 -4.55 -9.34
CA ASP A 3 19.16 -5.43 -9.11
C ASP A 3 18.61 -5.32 -7.68
N THR A 4 18.55 -4.11 -7.13
CA THR A 4 18.10 -3.92 -5.76
C THR A 4 16.59 -3.75 -5.77
N LEU A 5 15.90 -4.80 -5.31
CA LEU A 5 14.51 -4.75 -4.89
C LEU A 5 14.27 -3.75 -3.76
N THR A 6 15.32 -3.21 -3.14
CA THR A 6 15.24 -2.23 -2.06
C THR A 6 14.61 -0.91 -2.55
N PRO A 7 13.94 -0.17 -1.65
CA PRO A 7 13.46 1.16 -1.98
C PRO A 7 14.62 2.11 -2.34
N ALA A 8 14.43 2.96 -3.34
CA ALA A 8 15.45 3.88 -3.83
C ALA A 8 14.89 5.30 -4.08
N ALA A 9 15.79 6.30 -4.09
CA ALA A 9 15.41 7.70 -4.22
C ALA A 9 14.97 8.09 -5.65
N ASP A 10 15.50 7.41 -6.66
CA ASP A 10 15.25 7.62 -8.08
C ASP A 10 14.03 6.84 -8.60
N ASP A 11 13.29 6.18 -7.71
CA ASP A 11 12.10 5.42 -8.06
C ASP A 11 11.04 6.30 -8.73
N GLN A 12 10.47 5.78 -9.81
CA GLN A 12 9.42 6.44 -10.57
C GLN A 12 8.03 5.91 -10.17
N PRO A 13 7.00 6.77 -10.15
CA PRO A 13 5.64 6.31 -9.94
C PRO A 13 5.25 5.28 -11.02
N PHE A 14 4.39 4.33 -10.66
CA PHE A 14 3.82 3.43 -11.65
C PHE A 14 3.02 4.23 -12.67
N VAL A 15 3.28 3.97 -13.95
CA VAL A 15 2.48 4.49 -15.05
C VAL A 15 1.63 3.32 -15.55
N PRO A 16 0.30 3.36 -15.37
CA PRO A 16 -0.59 2.32 -15.88
C PRO A 16 -0.41 2.08 -17.37
N ASP A 17 -0.28 0.82 -17.74
CA ASP A 17 -0.29 0.37 -19.14
C ASP A 17 -1.38 -0.68 -19.33
N GLY A 18 -2.16 -0.53 -20.40
CA GLY A 18 -3.35 -1.33 -20.68
C GLY A 18 -4.57 -1.01 -19.79
N PRO A 19 -5.69 -1.73 -20.01
CA PRO A 19 -6.87 -1.60 -19.16
C PRO A 19 -6.65 -2.23 -17.78
N PRO A 20 -7.34 -1.75 -16.73
CA PRO A 20 -7.31 -2.39 -15.43
C PRO A 20 -7.86 -3.83 -15.50
N LEU A 21 -7.39 -4.68 -14.59
CA LEU A 21 -7.94 -5.99 -14.33
C LEU A 21 -9.40 -5.89 -13.91
N THR A 22 -10.16 -6.95 -14.16
CA THR A 22 -11.56 -7.03 -13.72
C THR A 22 -11.65 -7.12 -12.20
N SER A 23 -12.62 -6.42 -11.59
CA SER A 23 -12.87 -6.51 -10.16
C SER A 23 -13.15 -7.94 -9.71
N ARG A 24 -12.64 -8.27 -8.53
CA ARG A 24 -12.87 -9.57 -7.90
C ARG A 24 -14.23 -9.57 -7.19
N ARG A 25 -14.82 -10.76 -7.01
CA ARG A 25 -16.08 -10.90 -6.26
C ARG A 25 -15.80 -10.90 -4.76
N GLY A 26 -16.75 -10.36 -3.99
CA GLY A 26 -16.67 -10.39 -2.52
C GLY A 26 -15.81 -9.29 -1.91
N SER A 27 -15.46 -8.26 -2.69
CA SER A 27 -14.62 -7.16 -2.22
C SER A 27 -15.30 -6.37 -1.10
N GLN A 28 -14.52 -6.00 -0.08
CA GLN A 28 -14.97 -5.07 0.95
C GLN A 28 -15.15 -3.68 0.33
N SER A 29 -16.35 -3.11 0.42
CA SER A 29 -16.57 -1.69 0.17
C SER A 29 -16.70 -0.96 1.51
N PRO A 30 -15.82 0.00 1.83
CA PRO A 30 -15.97 0.83 3.01
C PRO A 30 -17.07 1.91 2.82
N PRO A 31 -17.47 2.59 3.90
CA PRO A 31 -18.36 3.75 3.83
C PRO A 31 -17.76 4.88 2.98
N ASP A 32 -18.62 5.61 2.28
CA ASP A 32 -18.23 6.84 1.60
C ASP A 32 -17.98 7.96 2.64
N ASP A 33 -17.14 8.93 2.27
CA ASP A 33 -16.85 10.14 3.05
C ASP A 33 -16.23 9.96 4.45
N GLU A 34 -15.82 8.75 4.83
CA GLU A 34 -15.08 8.51 6.08
C GLU A 34 -13.57 8.38 5.86
N TRP A 35 -12.79 8.90 6.81
CA TRP A 35 -11.37 8.58 6.93
C TRP A 35 -11.20 7.20 7.57
N LEU A 36 -10.38 6.36 6.95
CA LEU A 36 -10.21 4.96 7.30
C LEU A 36 -8.73 4.65 7.49
N ASN A 37 -8.40 3.74 8.40
CA ASN A 37 -7.10 3.08 8.41
C ASN A 37 -7.22 1.72 7.73
N LEU A 38 -6.14 1.29 7.08
CA LEU A 38 -5.97 -0.11 6.67
C LEU A 38 -5.42 -0.88 7.86
N GLU A 39 -6.24 -1.72 8.49
CA GLU A 39 -5.79 -2.73 9.46
C GLU A 39 -5.39 -3.99 8.69
N LEU A 40 -4.30 -4.65 9.10
CA LEU A 40 -3.74 -5.81 8.41
C LEU A 40 -2.96 -6.72 9.35
N GLU A 41 -2.72 -7.95 8.93
CA GLU A 41 -1.76 -8.86 9.54
C GLU A 41 -0.59 -9.15 8.59
N TYR A 42 0.61 -9.29 9.16
CA TYR A 42 1.85 -9.58 8.45
C TYR A 42 2.68 -10.60 9.23
N VAL A 43 3.63 -11.26 8.56
CA VAL A 43 4.55 -12.23 9.18
C VAL A 43 5.86 -11.51 9.54
N ASP A 44 6.29 -11.61 10.80
CA ASP A 44 7.58 -11.08 11.26
C ASP A 44 8.75 -12.04 10.94
N ASP A 45 9.99 -11.61 11.19
CA ASP A 45 11.17 -12.46 10.92
C ASP A 45 11.23 -13.76 11.74
N ASP A 46 10.46 -13.85 12.83
CA ASP A 46 10.32 -15.10 13.61
C ASP A 46 9.26 -16.04 13.01
N GLY A 47 8.63 -15.66 11.90
CA GLY A 47 7.50 -16.39 11.30
C GLY A 47 6.19 -16.20 12.05
N LYS A 48 6.08 -15.22 12.95
CA LYS A 48 4.86 -14.98 13.73
C LYS A 48 3.97 -13.98 13.03
N VAL A 49 2.66 -14.27 13.04
CA VAL A 49 1.65 -13.33 12.57
C VAL A 49 1.50 -12.19 13.58
N ARG A 50 1.65 -10.96 13.09
CA ARG A 50 1.51 -9.72 13.83
C ARG A 50 0.39 -8.89 13.24
N LYS A 51 -0.31 -8.17 14.12
CA LYS A 51 -1.32 -7.19 13.73
C LYS A 51 -0.68 -5.81 13.57
N GLY A 52 -1.02 -5.11 12.51
CA GLY A 52 -0.51 -3.78 12.17
C GLY A 52 -1.54 -2.91 11.48
N HIS A 53 -1.06 -1.77 11.00
CA HIS A 53 -1.81 -0.86 10.13
C HIS A 53 -0.90 -0.40 8.99
N ALA A 54 -1.47 0.24 7.98
CA ALA A 54 -0.65 1.02 7.05
C ALA A 54 -0.12 2.29 7.74
N TYR A 55 1.18 2.53 7.61
CA TYR A 55 1.88 3.73 8.07
C TYR A 55 2.63 4.36 6.90
N PHE A 56 2.77 5.68 6.92
CA PHE A 56 3.79 6.31 6.10
C PHE A 56 5.17 5.97 6.68
N VAL A 57 6.14 5.76 5.80
CA VAL A 57 7.52 5.59 6.23
C VAL A 57 8.09 6.91 6.75
N GLY A 58 7.68 8.06 6.21
CA GLY A 58 7.95 9.36 6.82
C GLY A 58 6.97 10.47 6.45
N THR A 59 7.21 11.65 7.00
CA THR A 59 6.26 12.76 6.98
C THR A 59 6.35 13.63 5.74
N ASP A 60 7.51 13.72 5.08
CA ASP A 60 7.72 14.63 3.95
C ASP A 60 7.63 13.92 2.59
N PRO A 61 6.61 14.23 1.77
CA PRO A 61 6.47 13.71 0.42
C PRO A 61 7.33 14.53 -0.55
N THR A 62 8.63 14.27 -0.59
CA THR A 62 9.58 15.07 -1.39
C THR A 62 10.54 14.24 -2.25
N TRP A 63 10.18 13.01 -2.64
CA TRP A 63 10.90 12.18 -3.64
C TRP A 63 12.00 11.27 -3.08
N SER A 64 11.65 10.28 -2.26
CA SER A 64 12.60 9.20 -1.99
C SER A 64 11.96 7.94 -1.42
N PHE A 65 12.19 7.68 -0.13
CA PHE A 65 11.74 6.51 0.61
C PHE A 65 10.60 6.80 1.59
N TYR A 66 10.34 8.07 1.88
CA TYR A 66 9.33 8.46 2.87
C TYR A 66 7.90 8.30 2.38
N ASP A 67 7.72 8.17 1.07
CA ASP A 67 6.42 7.96 0.43
C ASP A 67 5.97 6.50 0.43
N TYR A 68 6.83 5.58 0.86
CA TYR A 68 6.46 4.18 0.97
C TYR A 68 5.46 3.96 2.11
N ILE A 69 4.67 2.91 1.94
CA ILE A 69 3.74 2.43 2.97
C ILE A 69 4.32 1.20 3.64
N SER A 70 4.23 1.15 4.97
CA SER A 70 4.67 0.02 5.79
C SER A 70 3.54 -0.53 6.67
N ALA A 71 3.66 -1.80 7.07
CA ALA A 71 2.79 -2.49 8.03
C ALA A 71 3.09 -2.12 9.49
N THR A 72 4.25 -1.51 9.74
CA THR A 72 4.74 -1.09 11.06
C THR A 72 5.00 0.40 11.06
N ALA A 73 4.83 1.03 12.22
CA ALA A 73 5.31 2.38 12.43
C ALA A 73 6.84 2.39 12.27
N SER A 74 7.34 3.41 11.55
CA SER A 74 8.77 3.67 11.42
C SER A 74 8.98 5.13 11.82
N ASN A 75 9.06 6.06 10.85
CA ASN A 75 9.18 7.49 11.14
C ASN A 75 7.93 8.32 10.77
N GLY A 76 6.94 7.73 10.10
CA GLY A 76 5.71 8.42 9.71
C GLY A 76 4.49 8.01 10.53
N PRO A 77 3.42 8.82 10.47
CA PRO A 77 2.18 8.54 11.17
C PRO A 77 1.43 7.37 10.52
N LYS A 78 0.42 6.87 11.23
CA LYS A 78 -0.58 5.94 10.67
C LYS A 78 -1.24 6.59 9.45
N ALA A 79 -1.31 5.87 8.34
CA ALA A 79 -1.94 6.36 7.12
C ALA A 79 -3.47 6.29 7.24
N LYS A 80 -4.12 7.41 6.94
CA LYS A 80 -5.56 7.56 6.83
C LYS A 80 -5.90 7.70 5.34
N PHE A 81 -6.94 6.99 4.92
CA PHE A 81 -7.40 6.93 3.55
C PHE A 81 -8.86 7.36 3.47
N LYS A 82 -9.21 8.12 2.44
CA LYS A 82 -10.58 8.46 2.09
C LYS A 82 -10.88 7.92 0.70
N LYS A 83 -11.98 7.19 0.56
CA LYS A 83 -12.48 6.80 -0.77
C LYS A 83 -12.97 8.05 -1.50
N VAL A 84 -12.44 8.30 -2.70
CA VAL A 84 -12.84 9.45 -3.52
C VAL A 84 -13.53 9.06 -4.83
N SER A 85 -13.28 7.85 -5.31
CA SER A 85 -14.01 7.26 -6.44
C SER A 85 -13.91 5.73 -6.40
N ASN A 86 -14.66 5.06 -7.27
CA ASN A 86 -14.53 3.64 -7.51
C ASN A 86 -14.76 3.31 -8.99
N ASP A 87 -14.13 2.21 -9.42
CA ASP A 87 -14.38 1.55 -10.69
C ASP A 87 -14.72 0.09 -10.40
N GLY A 88 -16.01 -0.26 -10.55
CA GLY A 88 -16.55 -1.50 -10.00
C GLY A 88 -16.33 -1.58 -8.48
N ASN A 89 -15.59 -2.61 -8.05
CA ASN A 89 -15.23 -2.82 -6.65
C ASN A 89 -13.88 -2.21 -6.25
N PHE A 90 -13.12 -1.69 -7.21
CA PHE A 90 -11.86 -1.03 -6.90
C PHE A 90 -12.09 0.37 -6.37
N LEU A 91 -11.40 0.69 -5.30
CA LEU A 91 -11.47 1.96 -4.59
C LEU A 91 -10.25 2.80 -4.95
N VAL A 92 -10.48 4.04 -5.36
CA VAL A 92 -9.42 5.03 -5.43
C VAL A 92 -9.38 5.74 -4.09
N LEU A 93 -8.21 5.70 -3.45
CA LEU A 93 -8.02 6.11 -2.06
C LEU A 93 -7.08 7.31 -2.00
N GLU A 94 -7.60 8.43 -1.52
CA GLU A 94 -6.83 9.63 -1.20
C GLU A 94 -6.25 9.51 0.22
N THR A 95 -4.99 9.90 0.42
CA THR A 95 -4.31 9.92 1.72
C THR A 95 -4.52 11.26 2.44
N GLN A 96 -4.29 11.31 3.75
CA GLN A 96 -4.51 12.54 4.55
C GLN A 96 -3.71 13.78 4.11
N ASP A 97 -2.68 13.59 3.28
CA ASP A 97 -1.84 14.65 2.72
C ASP A 97 -2.20 15.03 1.27
N GLY A 98 -3.35 14.56 0.76
CA GLY A 98 -3.86 14.89 -0.57
C GLY A 98 -3.21 14.11 -1.73
N ASN A 99 -2.46 13.06 -1.42
CA ASN A 99 -1.95 12.11 -2.42
C ASN A 99 -2.90 10.91 -2.56
N TYR A 100 -2.55 9.94 -3.40
CA TYR A 100 -3.30 8.70 -3.60
C TYR A 100 -2.48 7.48 -3.21
N LEU A 101 -3.15 6.44 -2.73
CA LEU A 101 -2.54 5.12 -2.63
C LEU A 101 -2.26 4.58 -4.04
N SER A 102 -0.99 4.29 -4.31
CA SER A 102 -0.48 3.84 -5.61
C SER A 102 0.67 2.83 -5.38
N CYS A 103 1.40 2.50 -6.44
CA CYS A 103 2.63 1.70 -6.35
C CYS A 103 3.74 2.27 -7.24
N ARG A 104 4.98 1.80 -7.05
CA ARG A 104 6.12 2.13 -7.92
C ARG A 104 6.15 1.27 -9.17
N ALA A 105 6.85 1.75 -10.20
CA ALA A 105 7.12 0.98 -11.41
C ALA A 105 7.94 -0.29 -11.14
N ALA A 106 7.95 -1.20 -12.13
CA ALA A 106 8.80 -2.39 -12.11
C ALA A 106 10.29 -2.00 -12.04
N PRO A 107 11.16 -2.83 -11.39
CA PRO A 107 10.88 -4.14 -10.80
C PRO A 107 10.43 -4.10 -9.33
N ARG A 108 10.22 -2.91 -8.77
CA ARG A 108 10.06 -2.74 -7.31
C ARG A 108 8.63 -2.97 -6.83
N TRP A 109 7.64 -2.32 -7.45
CA TRP A 109 6.22 -2.49 -7.10
C TRP A 109 5.88 -2.26 -5.62
N TRP A 110 6.65 -1.44 -4.91
CA TRP A 110 6.32 -1.02 -3.55
C TRP A 110 5.05 -0.18 -3.52
N VAL A 111 4.22 -0.36 -2.48
CA VAL A 111 3.05 0.48 -2.23
C VAL A 111 3.53 1.86 -1.76
N TYR A 112 2.92 2.90 -2.32
CA TYR A 112 3.48 4.23 -2.37
C TYR A 112 2.37 5.28 -2.38
N ARG A 113 2.54 6.41 -1.69
CA ARG A 113 1.64 7.58 -1.83
C ARG A 113 2.10 8.43 -3.02
N SER A 114 1.21 8.73 -3.96
CA SER A 114 1.54 9.51 -5.16
C SER A 114 0.48 10.54 -5.50
N SER A 115 0.90 11.72 -5.95
CA SER A 115 0.01 12.66 -6.65
C SER A 115 -0.21 12.28 -8.12
N ALA A 116 0.50 11.27 -8.63
CA ALA A 116 0.42 10.80 -10.00
C ALA A 116 -0.26 9.42 -10.07
N TYR A 117 -1.09 9.23 -11.10
CA TYR A 117 -1.70 7.94 -11.47
C TYR A 117 -2.39 7.20 -10.30
N PRO A 118 -3.57 7.67 -9.86
CA PRO A 118 -4.35 6.97 -8.84
C PRO A 118 -4.70 5.54 -9.30
N LEU A 119 -4.46 4.56 -8.42
CA LEU A 119 -4.78 3.15 -8.70
C LEU A 119 -6.02 2.72 -7.92
N GLY A 120 -6.67 1.68 -8.45
CA GLY A 120 -7.80 1.04 -7.80
C GLY A 120 -7.33 -0.04 -6.84
N TRP A 121 -7.94 -0.10 -5.66
CA TRP A 121 -7.62 -1.05 -4.60
C TRP A 121 -8.85 -1.79 -4.11
N GLU A 122 -8.73 -3.08 -3.83
CA GLU A 122 -9.82 -3.85 -3.26
C GLU A 122 -9.29 -4.83 -2.22
N ILE A 123 -10.12 -5.17 -1.23
CA ILE A 123 -9.83 -6.20 -0.25
C ILE A 123 -10.76 -7.37 -0.51
N VAL A 124 -10.21 -8.56 -0.77
CA VAL A 124 -10.95 -9.78 -1.08
C VAL A 124 -10.44 -10.89 -0.19
N ASP A 125 -11.33 -11.57 0.52
CA ASP A 125 -10.98 -12.66 1.47
C ASP A 125 -9.84 -12.28 2.43
N GLY A 126 -9.85 -11.04 2.92
CA GLY A 126 -8.85 -10.51 3.85
C GLY A 126 -7.49 -10.22 3.22
N LYS A 127 -7.36 -10.16 1.89
CA LYS A 127 -6.13 -9.81 1.18
C LYS A 127 -6.31 -8.54 0.37
N LEU A 128 -5.30 -7.69 0.31
CA LEU A 128 -5.30 -6.44 -0.45
C LEU A 128 -4.79 -6.65 -1.88
N TYR A 129 -5.48 -6.10 -2.86
CA TYR A 129 -5.14 -6.16 -4.28
C TYR A 129 -5.22 -4.78 -4.94
N THR A 130 -4.46 -4.60 -6.02
CA THR A 130 -4.61 -3.47 -6.95
C THR A 130 -5.24 -3.92 -8.27
N ASN A 131 -5.81 -3.00 -9.03
CA ASN A 131 -6.41 -3.25 -10.34
C ASN A 131 -5.40 -3.39 -11.48
N TYR A 132 -4.09 -3.25 -11.25
CA TYR A 132 -3.08 -3.42 -12.31
C TYR A 132 -2.16 -4.63 -12.15
N HIS A 133 -2.29 -5.37 -11.03
CA HIS A 133 -1.50 -6.57 -10.79
C HIS A 133 -2.36 -7.66 -10.14
N ASP A 134 -2.14 -8.91 -10.56
CA ASP A 134 -2.99 -10.02 -10.12
C ASP A 134 -2.65 -10.53 -8.70
N GLY A 135 -1.39 -10.36 -8.27
CA GLY A 135 -0.91 -10.78 -6.96
C GLY A 135 -1.36 -9.87 -5.81
N ALA A 136 -1.65 -10.49 -4.66
CA ALA A 136 -1.93 -9.76 -3.43
C ALA A 136 -0.71 -8.93 -2.98
N VAL A 137 -0.97 -7.88 -2.20
CA VAL A 137 0.07 -7.15 -1.50
C VAL A 137 0.66 -8.04 -0.40
N GLY A 138 1.99 -8.06 -0.31
CA GLY A 138 2.72 -8.66 0.79
C GLY A 138 3.57 -7.65 1.54
N SER A 139 4.21 -8.13 2.62
CA SER A 139 5.18 -7.39 3.41
C SER A 139 6.61 -7.90 3.15
N VAL A 140 7.56 -6.98 3.12
CA VAL A 140 9.00 -7.29 3.07
C VAL A 140 9.73 -6.42 4.07
N HIS A 141 10.52 -7.04 4.94
CA HIS A 141 11.32 -6.33 5.93
C HIS A 141 12.57 -5.70 5.30
N GLN A 142 12.87 -4.43 5.59
CA GLN A 142 14.08 -3.74 5.12
C GLN A 142 14.81 -3.07 6.28
N ARG A 143 16.12 -3.34 6.40
CA ARG A 143 16.97 -2.88 7.51
C ARG A 143 18.18 -2.03 7.09
N ILE A 144 18.44 -1.85 5.80
CA ILE A 144 19.67 -1.21 5.29
C ILE A 144 19.32 -0.07 4.34
N GLY A 145 19.84 1.12 4.61
CA GLY A 145 19.74 2.29 3.71
C GLY A 145 18.35 2.95 3.67
N VAL A 146 17.38 2.43 4.40
CA VAL A 146 16.03 2.96 4.61
C VAL A 146 15.64 2.76 6.09
N PRO A 147 14.65 3.49 6.62
CA PRO A 147 14.14 3.25 7.96
C PRO A 147 13.69 1.79 8.14
N ASP A 148 13.98 1.23 9.31
CA ASP A 148 13.60 -0.15 9.62
C ASP A 148 12.07 -0.29 9.66
N ALA A 149 11.51 -1.14 8.79
CA ALA A 149 10.06 -1.36 8.69
C ALA A 149 9.71 -2.60 7.83
N TYR A 150 8.47 -3.07 7.97
CA TYR A 150 7.85 -4.05 7.08
C TYR A 150 7.14 -3.31 5.94
N TYR A 151 7.80 -3.15 4.80
CA TYR A 151 7.30 -2.40 3.64
C TYR A 151 6.27 -3.20 2.87
N LEU A 152 5.23 -2.53 2.37
CA LEU A 152 4.17 -3.17 1.58
C LEU A 152 4.56 -3.22 0.10
N ARG A 153 4.41 -4.38 -0.53
CA ARG A 153 4.79 -4.62 -1.93
C ARG A 153 3.70 -5.36 -2.69
N VAL A 154 3.37 -4.87 -3.87
CA VAL A 154 2.44 -5.56 -4.78
C VAL A 154 3.14 -6.79 -5.36
N ASN A 155 2.45 -7.94 -5.34
CA ASN A 155 2.94 -9.19 -5.93
C ASN A 155 4.35 -9.60 -5.43
N GLY A 156 4.60 -9.44 -4.13
CA GLY A 156 5.87 -9.82 -3.53
C GLY A 156 5.85 -9.80 -2.01
N GLY A 157 6.80 -10.51 -1.40
CA GLY A 157 6.88 -10.67 0.06
C GLY A 157 5.86 -11.66 0.61
N ASP A 158 5.77 -11.71 1.94
CA ASP A 158 4.80 -12.54 2.64
C ASP A 158 3.42 -11.88 2.55
N THR A 159 2.42 -12.61 2.05
CA THR A 159 1.09 -12.05 1.76
C THR A 159 0.44 -11.48 3.02
N LEU A 160 -0.07 -10.25 2.91
CA LEU A 160 -0.87 -9.66 3.97
C LEU A 160 -2.19 -10.42 4.13
N THR A 161 -2.61 -10.63 5.38
CA THR A 161 -3.86 -11.32 5.72
C THR A 161 -4.74 -10.47 6.61
N ASN A 162 -6.01 -10.84 6.75
CA ASN A 162 -7.00 -10.16 7.57
C ASN A 162 -7.04 -8.63 7.34
N CYS A 163 -6.74 -8.21 6.10
CA CYS A 163 -6.83 -6.82 5.68
C CYS A 163 -8.27 -6.35 5.80
N LYS A 164 -8.47 -5.14 6.34
CA LYS A 164 -9.77 -4.49 6.37
C LYS A 164 -9.67 -2.99 6.53
N TRP A 165 -10.64 -2.30 5.95
CA TRP A 165 -10.89 -0.89 6.24
C TRP A 165 -11.57 -0.75 7.61
N VAL A 166 -10.99 0.07 8.48
CA VAL A 166 -11.56 0.43 9.79
C VAL A 166 -11.64 1.95 9.91
N LYS A 167 -12.64 2.45 10.64
CA LYS A 167 -12.75 3.89 10.92
C LYS A 167 -11.44 4.41 11.52
N ALA A 168 -10.92 5.50 10.96
CA ALA A 168 -9.69 6.08 11.46
C ALA A 168 -9.91 6.65 12.87
N ASP A 169 -8.93 6.42 13.74
CA ASP A 169 -8.88 7.10 15.03
C ASP A 169 -8.71 8.62 14.79
N ASN A 170 -9.34 9.45 15.62
CA ASN A 170 -9.21 10.92 15.55
C ASN A 170 -7.76 11.35 15.79
#